data_AF-A0A3B1BH03-F1
#
_entry.id   AF-A0A3B1BH03-F1
#
_cell.length_a   1.000
_cell.length_b   1.000
_cell.length_c   1.000
_cell.angle_alpha   90.00
_cell.angle_beta   90.00
_cell.angle_gamma   90.00
#
_symmetry.space_group_name_H-M   'P 1'
#
loop_
_entity.id
_entity.type
_entity.pdbx_description
1 polymer ?
#
loop_
_entity_poly.entity_id
_entity_poly.type
_entity_poly.pdbx_seq_one_letter_code
_entity_poly.pdbx_strand_id
1 'polypeptide(L)'
;MSTQNSATQILRVMSYNIQVGISTSRARHYVTGSWKHILPCSQRLPNLDRAARLIQHYDIIGLQEVDAGSLRSNFINLAEYLAERADFPYWYHQVNRNLGRLAQHSNALLSHYKPDYIENLKLPGMIPGRQAIKAVFKSESDSLAIFVLHLALSTRARVRQLEYIAEQVNEYPHAIVMGDLNCRVDSREMKLLFNKTQLREPLDEMRTFPSWCPKHHIDHILVSADLKIKNTCTLHHEVSDHLPLTMEIELPSSIRLSRHSHHGLSLENYLGPFSMVK
;
A
#
# COMPACT_ATOMS: atom_id res chain seq x y z
N MET A 1 -17.96 -39.13 -5.88
CA MET A 1 -17.24 -37.86 -6.10
C MET A 1 -17.83 -36.83 -5.15
N SER A 2 -17.26 -36.71 -3.95
CA SER A 2 -17.67 -35.72 -2.96
C SER A 2 -17.10 -34.36 -3.35
N THR A 3 -17.95 -33.46 -3.81
CA THR A 3 -17.63 -32.03 -3.92
C THR A 3 -17.35 -31.49 -2.52
N GLN A 4 -16.08 -31.49 -2.13
CA GLN A 4 -15.66 -30.69 -0.98
C GLN A 4 -15.98 -29.23 -1.32
N ASN A 5 -16.98 -28.70 -0.64
CA ASN A 5 -17.38 -27.31 -0.71
C ASN A 5 -16.24 -26.50 -0.08
N SER A 6 -15.20 -26.19 -0.86
CA SER A 6 -14.03 -25.49 -0.33
C SER A 6 -14.49 -24.10 0.07
N ALA A 7 -14.44 -23.78 1.36
CA ALA A 7 -14.89 -22.50 1.89
C ALA A 7 -14.26 -21.34 1.10
N THR A 8 -15.09 -20.36 0.73
CA THR A 8 -14.61 -19.14 0.07
C THR A 8 -13.69 -18.38 1.02
N GLN A 9 -12.50 -18.00 0.55
CA GLN A 9 -11.53 -17.24 1.34
C GLN A 9 -11.80 -15.74 1.17
N ILE A 10 -11.96 -15.04 2.29
CA ILE A 10 -12.04 -13.58 2.30
C ILE A 10 -10.66 -13.02 2.62
N LEU A 11 -10.14 -12.18 1.73
CA LEU A 11 -8.93 -11.41 1.92
C LEU A 11 -9.28 -9.99 2.37
N ARG A 12 -8.76 -9.56 3.52
CA ARG A 12 -8.93 -8.20 4.04
C ARG A 12 -7.69 -7.37 3.74
N VAL A 13 -7.82 -6.36 2.89
CA VAL A 13 -6.71 -5.48 2.52
C VAL A 13 -6.93 -4.06 3.04
N MET A 14 -5.82 -3.35 3.26
CA MET A 14 -5.83 -1.93 3.64
C MET A 14 -4.77 -1.15 2.86
N SER A 15 -5.13 0.04 2.40
CA SER A 15 -4.18 1.07 1.97
C SER A 15 -4.15 2.18 3.00
N TYR A 16 -2.95 2.61 3.41
CA TYR A 16 -2.82 3.69 4.37
C TYR A 16 -1.56 4.53 4.19
N ASN A 17 -1.73 5.79 3.77
CA ASN A 17 -0.67 6.80 3.85
C ASN A 17 -0.56 7.28 5.31
N ILE A 18 0.56 6.95 5.98
CA ILE A 18 0.74 7.22 7.42
C ILE A 18 1.51 8.51 7.72
N GLN A 19 1.97 9.24 6.70
CA GLN A 19 2.71 10.50 6.85
C GLN A 19 3.84 10.44 7.90
N VAL A 20 4.63 9.37 7.92
CA VAL A 20 5.72 9.16 8.89
C VAL A 20 5.23 9.19 10.36
N GLY A 21 3.96 8.89 10.61
CA GLY A 21 3.30 8.93 11.92
C GLY A 21 3.07 10.34 12.47
N ILE A 22 3.04 11.36 11.61
CA ILE A 22 2.80 12.75 12.01
C ILE A 22 1.30 13.02 11.92
N SER A 23 0.70 13.40 13.05
CA SER A 23 -0.70 13.83 13.05
C SER A 23 -0.82 15.26 12.54
N THR A 24 -1.60 15.42 11.48
CA THR A 24 -2.06 16.70 10.95
C THR A 24 -3.56 16.74 11.17
N SER A 25 -4.06 17.73 11.92
CA SER A 25 -5.49 17.84 12.28
C SER A 25 -6.13 19.16 11.83
N ARG A 26 -5.34 20.05 11.21
CA ARG A 26 -5.77 21.36 10.68
C ARG A 26 -4.85 21.82 9.55
N ALA A 27 -5.37 22.56 8.57
CA ALA A 27 -4.60 23.05 7.42
C ALA A 27 -3.33 23.85 7.79
N ARG A 28 -3.38 24.65 8.87
CA ARG A 28 -2.22 25.41 9.36
C ARG A 28 -1.05 24.52 9.81
N HIS A 29 -1.28 23.23 10.10
CA HIS A 29 -0.23 22.30 10.51
C HIS A 29 0.68 21.90 9.33
N TYR A 30 0.24 22.03 8.08
CA TYR A 30 1.15 21.87 6.94
C TYR A 30 2.28 22.90 6.92
N VAL A 31 2.01 24.12 7.42
CA VAL A 31 2.97 25.23 7.49
C VAL A 31 3.70 25.27 8.83
N THR A 32 2.97 25.06 9.94
CA THR A 32 3.53 25.15 11.30
C THR A 32 4.18 23.83 11.79
N GLY A 33 3.86 22.71 11.15
CA GLY A 33 4.35 21.37 11.47
C GLY A 33 5.40 20.83 10.51
N SER A 34 5.84 21.62 9.50
CA SER A 34 6.77 21.16 8.46
C SER A 34 8.10 20.63 9.05
N TRP A 35 8.53 21.15 10.20
CA TRP A 35 9.71 20.65 10.92
C TRP A 35 9.55 19.19 11.40
N LYS A 36 8.33 18.73 11.71
CA LYS A 36 8.06 17.35 12.15
C LYS A 36 8.33 16.32 11.05
N HIS A 37 8.32 16.74 9.79
CA HIS A 37 8.67 15.90 8.64
C HIS A 37 10.19 15.70 8.50
N ILE A 38 10.99 16.48 9.25
CA ILE A 38 12.45 16.53 9.15
C ILE A 38 13.11 16.13 10.49
N LEU A 39 12.49 16.45 11.63
CA LEU A 39 13.02 16.19 12.97
C LEU A 39 12.17 15.16 13.75
N PRO A 40 12.76 14.47 14.74
CA PRO A 40 12.01 13.58 15.63
C PRO A 40 10.85 14.29 16.34
N CYS A 41 9.73 13.59 16.48
CA CYS A 41 8.55 14.08 17.20
C CYS A 41 8.09 13.04 18.21
N SER A 42 7.86 13.48 19.46
CA SER A 42 7.42 12.60 20.57
C SER A 42 6.07 11.92 20.34
N GLN A 43 5.23 12.50 19.47
CA GLN A 43 3.91 11.94 19.14
C GLN A 43 3.97 10.78 18.13
N ARG A 44 5.12 10.54 17.48
CA ARG A 44 5.23 9.54 16.41
C ARG A 44 4.97 8.11 16.90
N LEU A 45 5.69 7.65 17.93
CA LEU A 45 5.55 6.28 18.42
C LEU A 45 4.13 6.00 18.94
N PRO A 46 3.48 6.88 19.75
CA PRO A 46 2.07 6.70 20.11
C PRO A 46 1.10 6.65 18.92
N ASN A 47 1.36 7.42 17.85
CA ASN A 47 0.56 7.37 16.63
C ASN A 47 0.75 6.04 15.89
N LEU A 48 1.99 5.57 15.77
CA LEU A 48 2.29 4.27 15.18
C LEU A 48 1.70 3.12 15.99
N ASP A 49 1.67 3.21 17.31
CA ASP A 49 1.03 2.20 18.17
C ASP A 49 -0.49 2.16 17.98
N ARG A 50 -1.12 3.32 17.75
CA ARG A 50 -2.54 3.38 17.37
C ARG A 50 -2.77 2.78 15.98
N ALA A 51 -1.92 3.09 15.01
CA ALA A 51 -1.96 2.49 13.69
C ALA A 51 -1.77 0.97 13.75
N ALA A 52 -0.78 0.47 14.50
CA ALA A 52 -0.52 -0.95 14.71
C ALA A 52 -1.77 -1.70 15.22
N ARG A 53 -2.43 -1.16 16.25
CA ARG A 53 -3.68 -1.72 16.78
C ARG A 53 -4.83 -1.75 15.78
N LEU A 54 -4.82 -0.86 14.79
CA LEU A 54 -5.81 -0.85 13.73
C LEU A 54 -5.49 -1.90 12.66
N ILE A 55 -4.25 -1.92 12.17
CA ILE A 55 -3.85 -2.74 11.02
C ILE A 55 -3.83 -4.24 11.33
N GLN A 56 -3.64 -4.65 12.59
CA GLN A 56 -3.62 -6.07 13.01
C GLN A 56 -4.91 -6.84 12.67
N HIS A 57 -6.01 -6.14 12.36
CA HIS A 57 -7.30 -6.75 12.01
C HIS A 57 -7.43 -7.10 10.52
N TYR A 58 -6.40 -6.81 9.73
CA TYR A 58 -6.37 -6.97 8.28
C TYR A 58 -5.25 -7.93 7.87
N ASP A 59 -5.30 -8.42 6.63
CA ASP A 59 -4.41 -9.48 6.19
C ASP A 59 -3.18 -8.99 5.43
N ILE A 60 -3.38 -7.98 4.58
CA ILE A 60 -2.32 -7.36 3.77
C ILE A 60 -2.48 -5.84 3.78
N ILE A 61 -1.41 -5.13 4.13
CA ILE A 61 -1.40 -3.68 4.30
C ILE A 61 -0.42 -3.06 3.33
N GLY A 62 -0.89 -2.17 2.45
CA GLY A 62 -0.06 -1.26 1.66
C GLY A 62 0.10 0.06 2.39
N LEU A 63 1.32 0.40 2.77
CA LEU A 63 1.65 1.64 3.47
C LEU A 63 2.41 2.61 2.56
N GLN A 64 2.04 3.89 2.64
CA GLN A 64 2.74 5.00 1.97
C GLN A 64 3.30 5.99 2.99
N GLU A 65 4.35 6.71 2.57
CA GLU A 65 5.06 7.69 3.41
C GLU A 65 5.59 7.11 4.72
N VAL A 66 6.07 5.87 4.68
CA VAL A 66 6.87 5.33 5.77
C VAL A 66 8.32 5.82 5.66
N ASP A 67 9.10 5.64 6.72
CA ASP A 67 10.53 5.91 6.71
C ASP A 67 11.33 4.63 6.98
N ALA A 68 12.39 4.40 6.20
CA ALA A 68 13.20 3.18 6.28
C ALA A 68 14.25 3.20 7.41
N GLY A 69 14.30 4.24 8.25
CA GLY A 69 15.27 4.34 9.35
C GLY A 69 16.26 5.48 9.14
N SER A 70 15.79 6.71 9.28
CA SER A 70 16.61 7.91 9.21
C SER A 70 16.57 8.72 10.51
N LEU A 71 17.37 9.78 10.59
CA LEU A 71 17.37 10.72 11.72
C LEU A 71 15.96 11.19 12.07
N ARG A 72 15.12 11.51 11.07
CA ARG A 72 13.76 11.97 11.34
C ARG A 72 12.94 10.93 12.08
N SER A 73 13.12 9.63 11.82
CA SER A 73 12.41 8.53 12.47
C SER A 73 13.13 8.00 13.72
N ASN A 74 14.17 8.70 14.20
CA ASN A 74 15.06 8.21 15.27
C ASN A 74 15.76 6.89 14.90
N PHE A 75 16.08 6.74 13.61
CA PHE A 75 16.69 5.55 13.00
C PHE A 75 15.85 4.28 13.14
N ILE A 76 14.54 4.42 13.36
CA ILE A 76 13.58 3.32 13.40
C ILE A 76 13.03 3.12 11.99
N ASN A 77 13.10 1.89 11.48
CA ASN A 77 12.36 1.50 10.28
C ASN A 77 10.88 1.39 10.64
N LEU A 78 10.06 2.27 10.08
CA LEU A 78 8.64 2.36 10.45
C LEU A 78 7.83 1.18 9.94
N ALA A 79 8.27 0.54 8.84
CA ALA A 79 7.61 -0.65 8.33
C ALA A 79 7.82 -1.84 9.27
N GLU A 80 9.08 -2.07 9.67
CA GLU A 80 9.45 -3.08 10.66
C GLU A 80 8.73 -2.86 11.99
N TYR A 81 8.77 -1.63 12.52
CA TYR A 81 8.10 -1.28 13.77
C TYR A 81 6.60 -1.60 13.73
N LEU A 82 5.91 -1.25 12.65
CA LEU A 82 4.48 -1.55 12.50
C LEU A 82 4.23 -3.05 12.34
N ALA A 83 5.09 -3.76 11.62
CA ALA A 83 4.99 -5.20 11.43
C ALA A 83 5.08 -5.94 12.77
N GLU A 84 6.08 -5.62 13.58
CA GLU A 84 6.28 -6.22 14.90
C GLU A 84 5.11 -5.91 15.84
N ARG A 85 4.66 -4.63 15.89
CA ARG A 85 3.60 -4.21 16.81
C ARG A 85 2.21 -4.71 16.43
N ALA A 86 2.00 -5.12 15.19
CA ALA A 86 0.74 -5.64 14.69
C ALA A 86 0.81 -7.13 14.30
N ASP A 87 1.86 -7.83 14.75
CA ASP A 87 2.06 -9.28 14.56
C ASP A 87 2.06 -9.74 13.09
N PHE A 88 2.54 -8.90 12.16
CA PHE A 88 2.74 -9.31 10.77
C PHE A 88 4.01 -10.15 10.62
N PRO A 89 3.91 -11.42 10.19
CA PRO A 89 5.08 -12.29 10.02
C PRO A 89 5.95 -11.89 8.82
N TYR A 90 5.40 -11.17 7.84
CA TYR A 90 6.13 -10.73 6.67
C TYR A 90 5.96 -9.24 6.46
N TRP A 91 7.07 -8.57 6.22
CA TRP A 91 7.09 -7.17 5.87
C TRP A 91 8.19 -6.88 4.86
N TYR A 92 7.96 -5.85 4.05
CA TYR A 92 8.92 -5.34 3.10
C TYR A 92 8.76 -3.83 2.98
N HIS A 93 9.87 -3.14 2.74
CA HIS A 93 9.86 -1.71 2.47
C HIS A 93 10.68 -1.41 1.21
N GLN A 94 10.31 -0.33 0.53
CA GLN A 94 10.97 0.10 -0.69
C GLN A 94 11.19 1.61 -0.61
N VAL A 95 12.45 2.03 -0.70
CA VAL A 95 12.85 3.45 -0.60
C VAL A 95 12.54 4.18 -1.91
N ASN A 96 11.56 5.07 -1.86
CA ASN A 96 11.17 5.94 -2.96
C ASN A 96 12.18 7.06 -3.16
N ARG A 97 12.53 7.76 -2.08
CA ARG A 97 13.46 8.89 -2.11
C ARG A 97 14.40 8.83 -0.92
N ASN A 98 15.68 8.63 -1.22
CA ASN A 98 16.75 8.57 -0.23
C ASN A 98 17.41 9.95 -0.10
N LEU A 99 17.24 10.60 1.07
CA LEU A 99 17.91 11.85 1.46
C LEU A 99 19.02 11.58 2.49
N GLY A 100 19.67 10.42 2.37
CA GLY A 100 20.73 9.97 3.26
C GLY A 100 20.23 9.74 4.68
N ARG A 101 21.00 10.23 5.66
CA ARG A 101 20.67 10.08 7.08
C ARG A 101 19.50 10.94 7.52
N LEU A 102 19.02 11.89 6.70
CA LEU A 102 17.94 12.80 7.10
C LEU A 102 16.56 12.15 6.97
N ALA A 103 16.25 11.59 5.80
CA ALA A 103 14.93 11.02 5.48
C ALA A 103 15.05 9.95 4.39
N GLN A 104 14.38 8.82 4.59
CA GLN A 104 14.30 7.75 3.60
C GLN A 104 12.83 7.42 3.33
N HIS A 105 12.20 8.24 2.49
CA HIS A 105 10.78 8.10 2.17
C HIS A 105 10.55 6.80 1.42
N SER A 106 9.60 6.01 1.90
CA SER A 106 9.40 4.65 1.44
C SER A 106 7.92 4.30 1.33
N ASN A 107 7.63 3.27 0.53
CA ASN A 107 6.41 2.47 0.64
C ASN A 107 6.71 1.22 1.45
N ALA A 108 5.68 0.56 1.97
CA ALA A 108 5.82 -0.74 2.60
C ALA A 108 4.62 -1.65 2.33
N LEU A 109 4.88 -2.95 2.46
CA LEU A 109 3.89 -4.02 2.42
C LEU A 109 4.03 -4.83 3.71
N LEU A 110 2.93 -4.99 4.44
CA LEU A 110 2.83 -5.92 5.58
C LEU A 110 1.87 -7.03 5.20
N SER A 111 2.18 -8.28 5.52
CA SER A 111 1.38 -9.42 5.08
C SER A 111 1.41 -10.58 6.06
N HIS A 112 0.24 -11.18 6.32
CA HIS A 112 0.13 -12.47 7.01
C HIS A 112 0.38 -13.67 6.09
N TYR A 113 0.47 -13.43 4.79
CA TYR A 113 0.75 -14.43 3.77
C TYR A 113 2.15 -14.21 3.21
N LYS A 114 2.90 -15.28 2.99
CA LYS A 114 4.22 -15.18 2.38
C LYS A 114 4.06 -14.93 0.87
N PRO A 115 4.58 -13.81 0.31
CA PRO A 115 4.65 -13.67 -1.13
C PRO A 115 5.67 -14.66 -1.72
N ASP A 116 5.39 -15.19 -2.90
CA ASP A 116 6.35 -16.01 -3.66
C ASP A 116 7.55 -15.18 -4.10
N TYR A 117 7.30 -13.92 -4.48
CA TYR A 117 8.36 -12.95 -4.73
C TYR A 117 7.85 -11.51 -4.59
N ILE A 118 8.80 -10.61 -4.39
CA ILE A 118 8.58 -9.16 -4.41
C ILE A 118 9.52 -8.52 -5.45
N GLU A 119 9.00 -7.51 -6.15
CA GLU A 119 9.73 -6.69 -7.10
C GLU A 119 9.48 -5.19 -6.85
N ASN A 120 10.53 -4.38 -6.98
CA ASN A 120 10.44 -2.92 -6.96
C ASN A 120 10.27 -2.40 -8.39
N LEU A 121 9.12 -1.81 -8.68
CA LEU A 121 8.82 -1.23 -9.99
C LEU A 121 9.19 0.24 -10.01
N LYS A 122 10.26 0.61 -10.73
CA LYS A 122 10.65 2.02 -10.91
C LYS A 122 9.62 2.72 -11.80
N LEU A 123 8.87 3.66 -11.24
CA LEU A 123 7.81 4.33 -11.99
C LEU A 123 8.39 5.43 -12.89
N PRO A 124 7.96 5.52 -14.16
CA PRO A 124 8.47 6.51 -15.09
C PRO A 124 8.12 7.93 -14.64
N GLY A 125 9.08 8.85 -14.76
CA GLY A 125 8.91 10.24 -14.35
C GLY A 125 10.10 11.10 -14.75
N MET A 126 9.89 12.40 -14.92
CA MET A 126 10.99 13.33 -15.21
C MET A 126 11.92 13.49 -14.00
N ILE A 127 11.36 13.42 -12.80
CA ILE A 127 12.10 13.45 -11.55
C ILE A 127 12.07 12.04 -10.99
N PRO A 128 13.24 11.40 -10.75
CA PRO A 128 13.28 10.10 -10.13
C PRO A 128 12.77 10.18 -8.68
N GLY A 129 12.18 9.09 -8.20
CA GLY A 129 11.82 8.97 -6.78
C GLY A 129 10.41 8.48 -6.48
N ARG A 130 9.70 7.96 -7.48
CA ARG A 130 8.49 7.15 -7.28
C ARG A 130 8.75 5.73 -7.74
N GLN A 131 8.43 4.77 -6.90
CA GLN A 131 8.42 3.36 -7.24
C GLN A 131 7.15 2.72 -6.67
N ALA A 132 6.84 1.51 -7.10
CA ALA A 132 5.79 0.69 -6.55
C ALA A 132 6.36 -0.65 -6.07
N ILE A 133 5.70 -1.24 -5.07
CA ILE A 133 5.98 -2.62 -4.66
C ILE A 133 5.01 -3.52 -5.41
N LYS A 134 5.52 -4.55 -6.11
CA LYS A 134 4.75 -5.66 -6.67
C LYS A 134 5.04 -6.90 -5.85
N ALA A 135 4.03 -7.46 -5.18
CA ALA A 135 4.12 -8.73 -4.46
C ALA A 135 3.21 -9.76 -5.11
N VAL A 136 3.74 -10.94 -5.39
CA VAL A 136 3.00 -11.98 -6.12
C VAL A 136 2.82 -13.20 -5.24
N PHE A 137 1.61 -13.74 -5.24
CA PHE A 137 1.19 -14.93 -4.53
C PHE A 137 0.71 -15.95 -5.56
N LYS A 138 1.42 -17.06 -5.69
CA LYS A 138 1.11 -18.14 -6.64
C LYS A 138 0.26 -19.20 -5.95
N SER A 139 -0.62 -19.79 -6.75
CA SER A 139 -1.29 -21.06 -6.49
C SER A 139 -0.93 -22.02 -7.62
N GLU A 140 -1.32 -23.29 -7.54
CA GLU A 140 -0.84 -24.34 -8.48
C GLU A 140 -0.96 -23.96 -9.96
N SER A 141 -2.05 -23.30 -10.35
CA SER A 141 -2.30 -22.89 -11.74
C SER A 141 -2.72 -21.42 -11.88
N ASP A 142 -2.50 -20.60 -10.85
CA ASP A 142 -3.06 -19.24 -10.79
C ASP A 142 -2.16 -18.30 -9.96
N SER A 143 -2.40 -16.99 -10.03
CA SER A 143 -1.66 -16.02 -9.22
C SER A 143 -2.42 -14.75 -8.91
N LEU A 144 -2.16 -14.19 -7.74
CA LEU A 144 -2.62 -12.88 -7.30
C LEU A 144 -1.42 -11.94 -7.20
N ALA A 145 -1.46 -10.83 -7.94
CA ALA A 145 -0.49 -9.75 -7.80
C ALA A 145 -1.07 -8.59 -6.98
N ILE A 146 -0.29 -8.08 -6.04
CA ILE A 146 -0.63 -6.93 -5.22
C ILE A 146 0.38 -5.82 -5.48
N PHE A 147 -0.12 -4.65 -5.82
CA PHE A 147 0.66 -3.46 -6.10
C PHE A 147 0.41 -2.41 -5.02
N VAL A 148 1.48 -1.88 -4.42
CA VAL A 148 1.43 -0.76 -3.47
C VAL A 148 2.09 0.46 -4.11
N LEU A 149 1.32 1.53 -4.27
CA LEU A 149 1.73 2.71 -5.03
C LEU A 149 1.67 3.98 -4.19
N HIS A 150 2.52 4.93 -4.56
CA HIS A 150 2.37 6.34 -4.20
C HIS A 150 2.74 7.17 -5.44
N LEU A 151 1.76 7.69 -6.15
CA LEU A 151 2.00 8.35 -7.44
C LEU A 151 2.56 9.78 -7.28
N ALA A 152 2.98 10.36 -8.41
CA ALA A 152 3.43 11.73 -8.46
C ALA A 152 2.25 12.74 -8.37
N LEU A 153 2.53 13.94 -7.87
CA LEU A 153 1.55 15.04 -7.85
C LEU A 153 1.26 15.61 -9.25
N SER A 154 2.18 15.44 -10.21
CA SER A 154 2.00 15.92 -11.58
C SER A 154 1.12 14.96 -12.38
N THR A 155 0.01 15.46 -12.93
CA THR A 155 -0.86 14.69 -13.82
C THR A 155 -0.11 14.07 -15.00
N ARG A 156 0.84 14.80 -15.61
CA ARG A 156 1.64 14.27 -16.73
C ARG A 156 2.50 13.08 -16.31
N ALA A 157 3.04 13.11 -15.10
CA ALA A 157 3.78 11.97 -14.54
C ALA A 157 2.82 10.82 -14.25
N ARG A 158 1.68 11.06 -13.58
CA ARG A 158 0.69 10.03 -13.27
C ARG A 158 0.20 9.28 -14.50
N VAL A 159 -0.05 9.96 -15.61
CA VAL A 159 -0.42 9.30 -16.87
C VAL A 159 0.62 8.25 -17.26
N ARG A 160 1.90 8.61 -17.33
CA ARG A 160 2.97 7.66 -17.69
C ARG A 160 3.12 6.54 -16.66
N GLN A 161 2.97 6.86 -15.38
CA GLN A 161 3.07 5.88 -14.30
C GLN A 161 1.94 4.86 -14.37
N LEU A 162 0.70 5.31 -14.56
CA LEU A 162 -0.46 4.43 -14.69
C LEU A 162 -0.45 3.63 -16.00
N GLU A 163 0.11 4.17 -17.08
CA GLU A 163 0.33 3.40 -18.30
C GLU A 163 1.29 2.23 -18.08
N TYR A 164 2.42 2.47 -17.41
CA TYR A 164 3.36 1.41 -17.05
C TYR A 164 2.76 0.40 -16.07
N ILE A 165 1.99 0.85 -15.08
CA ILE A 165 1.29 -0.04 -14.16
C ILE A 165 0.23 -0.88 -14.87
N ALA A 166 -0.45 -0.35 -15.89
CA ALA A 166 -1.39 -1.12 -16.69
C ALA A 166 -0.71 -2.32 -17.38
N GLU A 167 0.49 -2.12 -17.94
CA GLU A 167 1.29 -3.20 -18.53
C GLU A 167 1.62 -4.28 -17.48
N GLN A 168 2.07 -3.86 -16.30
CA GLN A 168 2.43 -4.77 -15.20
C GLN A 168 1.23 -5.53 -14.62
N VAL A 169 0.06 -4.89 -14.53
CA VAL A 169 -1.17 -5.52 -14.05
C VAL A 169 -1.65 -6.59 -15.01
N ASN A 170 -1.57 -6.35 -16.31
CA ASN A 170 -2.05 -7.26 -17.34
C ASN A 170 -1.20 -8.55 -17.48
N GLU A 171 -0.05 -8.64 -16.80
CA GLU A 171 0.75 -9.86 -16.70
C GLU A 171 0.12 -10.92 -15.77
N TYR A 172 -0.89 -10.55 -14.97
CA TYR A 172 -1.49 -11.41 -13.95
C TYR A 172 -3.01 -11.56 -14.14
N PRO A 173 -3.56 -12.75 -13.89
CA PRO A 173 -5.00 -12.97 -13.97
C PRO A 173 -5.76 -12.18 -12.90
N HIS A 174 -5.22 -12.13 -11.68
CA HIS A 174 -5.81 -11.41 -10.55
C HIS A 174 -4.87 -10.35 -10.03
N ALA A 175 -5.37 -9.11 -9.91
CA ALA A 175 -4.58 -7.99 -9.41
C ALA A 175 -5.35 -7.16 -8.39
N ILE A 176 -4.63 -6.68 -7.37
CA ILE A 176 -5.07 -5.65 -6.44
C ILE A 176 -4.07 -4.50 -6.53
N VAL A 177 -4.54 -3.30 -6.86
CA VAL A 177 -3.73 -2.09 -6.97
C VAL A 177 -4.19 -1.15 -5.88
N MET A 178 -3.32 -0.83 -4.93
CA MET A 178 -3.68 0.02 -3.80
C MET A 178 -2.64 1.10 -3.48
N GLY A 179 -3.11 2.24 -3.00
CA GLY A 179 -2.22 3.32 -2.59
C GLY A 179 -2.80 4.72 -2.73
N ASP A 180 -1.99 5.71 -2.36
CA ASP A 180 -2.24 7.12 -2.67
C ASP A 180 -1.89 7.40 -4.13
N LEU A 181 -2.92 7.45 -4.98
CA LEU A 181 -2.77 7.71 -6.41
C LEU A 181 -2.76 9.20 -6.74
N ASN A 182 -2.98 10.09 -5.77
CA ASN A 182 -2.98 11.54 -5.95
C ASN A 182 -3.89 12.06 -7.08
N CYS A 183 -4.93 11.30 -7.43
CA CYS A 183 -5.93 11.66 -8.43
C CYS A 183 -7.27 11.06 -8.07
N ARG A 184 -8.35 11.60 -8.65
CA ARG A 184 -9.71 11.08 -8.44
C ARG A 184 -10.00 9.95 -9.44
N VAL A 185 -10.94 9.08 -9.11
CA VAL A 185 -11.46 8.01 -9.98
C VAL A 185 -11.89 8.50 -11.36
N ASP A 186 -12.47 9.69 -11.46
CA ASP A 186 -13.00 10.27 -12.70
C ASP A 186 -11.97 11.05 -13.53
N SER A 187 -10.72 11.10 -13.05
CA SER A 187 -9.61 11.76 -13.74
C SER A 187 -9.26 11.08 -15.07
N ARG A 188 -8.57 11.82 -15.96
CA ARG A 188 -8.16 11.31 -17.27
C ARG A 188 -7.22 10.13 -17.14
N GLU A 189 -6.26 10.21 -16.23
CA GLU A 189 -5.26 9.18 -15.98
C GLU A 189 -5.88 7.87 -15.46
N MET A 190 -6.88 7.94 -14.59
CA MET A 190 -7.61 6.76 -14.11
C MET A 190 -8.49 6.13 -15.21
N LYS A 191 -9.16 6.95 -16.02
CA LYS A 191 -9.90 6.45 -17.20
C LYS A 191 -9.00 5.71 -18.19
N LEU A 192 -7.78 6.20 -18.40
CA LEU A 192 -6.79 5.50 -19.23
C LEU A 192 -6.37 4.16 -18.63
N LEU A 193 -6.19 4.08 -17.31
CA LEU A 193 -5.91 2.82 -16.61
C LEU A 193 -7.04 1.80 -16.80
N PHE A 194 -8.29 2.20 -16.54
CA PHE A 194 -9.46 1.31 -16.68
C PHE A 194 -9.71 0.88 -18.12
N ASN A 195 -9.40 1.72 -19.12
CA ASN A 195 -9.52 1.33 -20.52
C ASN A 195 -8.46 0.31 -20.96
N LYS A 196 -7.33 0.22 -20.25
CA LYS A 196 -6.21 -0.67 -20.59
C LYS A 196 -6.16 -1.93 -19.73
N THR A 197 -6.98 -2.05 -18.70
CA THR A 197 -6.94 -3.15 -17.73
C THR A 197 -8.35 -3.63 -17.41
N GLN A 198 -8.47 -4.76 -16.73
CA GLN A 198 -9.74 -5.21 -16.15
C GLN A 198 -9.94 -4.69 -14.73
N LEU A 199 -9.16 -3.69 -14.29
CA LEU A 199 -9.30 -3.12 -12.97
C LEU A 199 -10.62 -2.35 -12.87
N ARG A 200 -11.22 -2.43 -11.70
CA ARG A 200 -12.37 -1.65 -11.30
C ARG A 200 -12.18 -1.09 -9.91
N GLU A 201 -12.91 -0.03 -9.64
CA GLU A 201 -13.02 0.59 -8.33
C GLU A 201 -14.36 0.20 -7.67
N PRO A 202 -14.48 0.25 -6.34
CA PRO A 202 -15.78 0.23 -5.66
C PRO A 202 -16.72 1.31 -6.21
N LEU A 203 -18.02 1.04 -6.14
CA LEU A 203 -19.03 1.99 -6.62
C LEU A 203 -19.15 3.24 -5.71
N ASP A 204 -18.81 3.11 -4.43
CA ASP A 204 -18.94 4.17 -3.44
C ASP A 204 -17.73 5.11 -3.45
N GLU A 205 -17.97 6.42 -3.34
CA GLU A 205 -16.89 7.41 -3.21
C GLU A 205 -16.31 7.39 -1.78
N MET A 206 -15.06 6.94 -1.65
CA MET A 206 -14.38 6.76 -0.38
C MET A 206 -13.40 7.89 -0.11
N ARG A 207 -13.89 9.00 0.46
CA ARG A 207 -13.04 10.18 0.75
C ARG A 207 -12.10 9.89 1.92
N THR A 208 -10.82 10.11 1.70
CA THR A 208 -9.75 9.81 2.67
C THR A 208 -8.96 11.05 3.09
N PHE A 209 -8.97 12.13 2.29
CA PHE A 209 -8.11 13.30 2.50
C PHE A 209 -8.88 14.63 2.50
N PRO A 210 -8.48 15.61 3.34
CA PRO A 210 -7.67 15.43 4.54
C PRO A 210 -8.47 14.72 5.65
N SER A 211 -7.80 13.99 6.53
CA SER A 211 -8.44 13.09 7.50
C SER A 211 -9.43 13.77 8.45
N TRP A 212 -9.17 15.00 8.86
CA TRP A 212 -10.03 15.80 9.75
C TRP A 212 -11.27 16.40 9.05
N CYS A 213 -11.31 16.38 7.71
CA CYS A 213 -12.46 16.82 6.93
C CYS A 213 -12.39 16.19 5.53
N PRO A 214 -12.70 14.89 5.40
CA PRO A 214 -12.47 14.14 4.16
C PRO A 214 -13.30 14.70 3.00
N LYS A 215 -12.60 15.20 1.98
CA LYS A 215 -13.19 15.83 0.78
C LYS A 215 -12.71 15.19 -0.52
N HIS A 216 -11.55 14.54 -0.47
CA HIS A 216 -10.87 14.01 -1.63
C HIS A 216 -10.76 12.49 -1.52
N HIS A 217 -11.17 11.81 -2.57
CA HIS A 217 -10.94 10.38 -2.80
C HIS A 217 -9.72 10.27 -3.72
N ILE A 218 -8.55 10.11 -3.11
CA ILE A 218 -7.25 10.03 -3.81
C ILE A 218 -6.42 8.80 -3.42
N ASP A 219 -6.82 8.12 -2.34
CA ASP A 219 -6.37 6.78 -2.01
C ASP A 219 -7.35 5.78 -2.61
N HIS A 220 -6.84 4.75 -3.27
CA HIS A 220 -7.68 3.77 -3.96
C HIS A 220 -7.27 2.34 -3.59
N ILE A 221 -8.24 1.43 -3.69
CA ILE A 221 -8.02 -0.01 -3.78
C ILE A 221 -8.81 -0.47 -5.01
N LEU A 222 -8.10 -0.78 -6.08
CA LEU A 222 -8.64 -1.27 -7.34
C LEU A 222 -8.41 -2.78 -7.42
N VAL A 223 -9.34 -3.50 -8.03
CA VAL A 223 -9.27 -4.96 -8.15
C VAL A 223 -9.62 -5.40 -9.57
N SER A 224 -9.06 -6.52 -10.05
CA SER A 224 -9.51 -7.15 -11.29
C SER A 224 -11.02 -7.45 -11.25
N ALA A 225 -11.68 -7.41 -12.40
CA ALA A 225 -13.14 -7.47 -12.52
C ALA A 225 -13.77 -8.76 -11.93
N ASP A 226 -13.02 -9.86 -11.94
CA ASP A 226 -13.41 -11.16 -11.43
C ASP A 226 -13.31 -11.27 -9.89
N LEU A 227 -12.50 -10.42 -9.24
CA LEU A 227 -12.38 -10.37 -7.79
C LEU A 227 -13.62 -9.72 -7.18
N LYS A 228 -14.36 -10.48 -6.38
CA LYS A 228 -15.65 -10.04 -5.83
C LYS A 228 -15.45 -9.22 -4.57
N ILE A 229 -15.82 -7.94 -4.64
CA ILE A 229 -15.80 -7.00 -3.52
C ILE A 229 -16.98 -7.32 -2.60
N LYS A 230 -16.71 -7.52 -1.31
CA LYS A 230 -17.72 -7.82 -0.28
C LYS A 230 -18.06 -6.61 0.56
N ASN A 231 -17.03 -5.83 0.91
CA ASN A 231 -17.18 -4.65 1.71
C ASN A 231 -16.02 -3.68 1.42
N THR A 232 -16.29 -2.38 1.55
CA THR A 232 -15.30 -1.31 1.43
C THR A 232 -15.57 -0.27 2.49
N CYS A 233 -14.54 0.17 3.20
CA CYS A 233 -14.72 1.11 4.30
C CYS A 233 -13.54 2.08 4.41
N THR A 234 -13.84 3.37 4.64
CA THR A 234 -12.89 4.36 5.10
C THR A 234 -13.00 4.46 6.60
N LEU A 235 -11.90 4.21 7.32
CA LEU A 235 -11.91 4.19 8.77
C LEU A 235 -11.58 5.57 9.34
N HIS A 236 -12.36 6.02 10.32
CA HIS A 236 -12.03 7.22 11.08
C HIS A 236 -10.81 6.96 11.99
N HIS A 237 -9.62 7.34 11.51
CA HIS A 237 -8.36 7.16 12.21
C HIS A 237 -7.39 8.33 11.95
N GLU A 238 -7.53 9.40 12.71
CA GLU A 238 -6.84 10.69 12.51
C GLU A 238 -5.40 10.74 13.10
N VAL A 239 -4.60 9.70 12.87
CA VAL A 239 -3.16 9.73 13.23
C VAL A 239 -2.25 10.16 12.08
N SER A 240 -2.83 10.25 10.87
CA SER A 240 -2.25 10.75 9.62
C SER A 240 -3.19 11.80 9.01
N ASP A 241 -2.74 12.55 8.02
CA ASP A 241 -3.59 13.42 7.19
C ASP A 241 -4.44 12.66 6.16
N HIS A 242 -4.21 11.36 5.99
CA HIS A 242 -5.10 10.46 5.25
C HIS A 242 -5.87 9.54 6.22
N LEU A 243 -7.06 9.11 5.81
CA LEU A 243 -7.78 8.01 6.46
C LEU A 243 -7.42 6.67 5.81
N PRO A 244 -7.32 5.57 6.58
CA PRO A 244 -7.16 4.23 6.02
C PRO A 244 -8.36 3.83 5.14
N LEU A 245 -8.07 3.32 3.96
CA LEU A 245 -9.05 2.70 3.07
C LEU A 245 -8.92 1.19 3.16
N THR A 246 -10.05 0.48 3.25
CA THR A 246 -10.07 -0.97 3.45
C THR A 246 -11.04 -1.65 2.50
N MET A 247 -10.74 -2.91 2.15
CA MET A 247 -11.58 -3.72 1.30
C MET A 247 -11.55 -5.19 1.74
N GLU A 248 -12.72 -5.82 1.76
CA GLU A 248 -12.86 -7.27 1.87
C GLU A 248 -13.15 -7.87 0.49
N ILE A 249 -12.31 -8.81 0.07
CA ILE A 249 -12.32 -9.41 -1.27
C ILE A 249 -12.54 -10.91 -1.13
N GLU A 250 -13.56 -11.44 -1.78
CA GLU A 250 -13.76 -12.89 -1.92
C GLU A 250 -12.85 -13.40 -3.03
N LEU A 251 -11.86 -14.20 -2.67
CA LEU A 251 -10.89 -14.77 -3.61
C LEU A 251 -11.52 -15.91 -4.43
N PRO A 252 -11.16 -16.04 -5.72
CA PRO A 252 -11.58 -17.17 -6.53
C PRO A 252 -11.03 -18.47 -5.96
N SER A 253 -11.72 -19.59 -6.19
CA SER A 253 -11.33 -20.89 -5.63
C SER A 253 -9.96 -21.39 -6.08
N SER A 254 -9.46 -20.88 -7.21
CA SER A 254 -8.14 -21.14 -7.77
C SER A 254 -7.01 -20.46 -7.01
N ILE A 255 -7.30 -19.44 -6.21
CA ILE A 255 -6.33 -18.74 -5.36
C ILE A 255 -6.52 -19.19 -3.91
N ARG A 256 -5.46 -19.74 -3.32
CA ARG A 256 -5.42 -20.13 -1.91
C ARG A 256 -4.20 -19.54 -1.23
N LEU A 257 -4.45 -18.67 -0.26
CA LEU A 257 -3.39 -18.05 0.54
C LEU A 257 -3.31 -18.75 1.89
N SER A 258 -2.13 -19.27 2.23
CA SER A 258 -1.87 -19.94 3.52
C SER A 258 -1.44 -18.92 4.56
N ARG A 259 -2.31 -18.63 5.54
CA ARG A 259 -2.02 -17.65 6.60
C ARG A 259 -0.94 -18.20 7.53
N HIS A 260 0.13 -17.45 7.72
CA HIS A 260 1.15 -17.77 8.72
C HIS A 260 0.84 -17.10 10.05
N SER A 261 0.94 -17.88 11.11
CA SER A 261 0.98 -17.38 12.49
C SER A 261 2.43 -17.50 12.99
N HIS A 262 3.04 -16.34 13.28
CA HIS A 262 4.31 -16.11 13.97
C HIS A 262 5.67 -16.02 13.23
N HIS A 263 6.46 -15.10 13.83
CA HIS A 263 7.85 -14.62 13.66
C HIS A 263 8.11 -13.70 12.46
N GLY A 264 8.28 -12.41 12.77
CA GLY A 264 8.54 -11.29 11.85
C GLY A 264 9.83 -11.49 11.07
N LEU A 265 9.72 -12.18 9.94
CA LEU A 265 10.80 -12.40 8.99
C LEU A 265 10.79 -11.24 7.99
N SER A 266 11.88 -10.47 7.97
CA SER A 266 12.13 -9.50 6.90
C SER A 266 12.14 -10.22 5.54
N LEU A 267 11.41 -9.68 4.56
CA LEU A 267 11.37 -10.21 3.20
C LEU A 267 12.56 -9.78 2.33
N GLU A 268 13.59 -9.14 2.88
CA GLU A 268 14.78 -8.68 2.13
C GLU A 268 15.50 -9.82 1.38
N ASN A 269 15.39 -11.06 1.86
CA ASN A 269 15.91 -12.26 1.20
C ASN A 269 15.02 -12.81 0.06
N TYR A 270 13.90 -12.16 -0.27
CA TYR A 270 12.90 -12.61 -1.26
C TYR A 270 12.78 -11.66 -2.45
N LEU A 271 13.78 -10.79 -2.63
CA LEU A 271 13.99 -10.06 -3.87
C LEU A 271 14.10 -11.08 -5.01
N GLY A 272 13.24 -10.95 -6.04
CA GLY A 272 13.30 -11.82 -7.20
C GLY A 272 14.71 -11.86 -7.84
N PRO A 273 15.03 -12.90 -8.62
CA PRO A 273 16.38 -13.18 -9.13
C PRO A 273 17.02 -12.07 -9.98
N PHE A 274 16.29 -10.98 -10.28
CA PHE A 274 16.76 -9.85 -11.08
C PHE A 274 17.29 -8.65 -10.27
N SER A 275 17.44 -8.77 -8.95
CA SER A 275 17.93 -7.67 -8.10
C SER A 275 19.45 -7.55 -8.02
N MET A 276 20.21 -8.35 -8.77
CA MET A 276 21.66 -8.23 -8.92
C MET A 276 22.04 -7.83 -10.34
N VAL A 277 21.82 -6.57 -10.68
CA VAL A 277 22.70 -5.89 -11.64
C VAL A 277 23.12 -4.57 -10.99
N LYS A 278 24.44 -4.47 -10.80
CA LYS A 278 25.19 -3.40 -10.12
C LYS A 278 24.84 -2.00 -10.59
#